data_AF-A0AAJ2AT86-F1
#
_entry.id   AF-A0AAJ2AT86-F1
#
_cell.length_a   1.000
_cell.length_b   1.000
_cell.length_c   1.000
_cell.angle_alpha   90.00
_cell.angle_beta   90.00
_cell.angle_gamma   90.00
#
_symmetry.space_group_name_H-M   'P 1'
#
loop_
_entity.id
_entity.type
_entity.pdbx_description
1 polymer ?
#
loop_
_entity_poly.entity_id
_entity_poly.type
_entity_poly.pdbx_seq_one_letter_code
_entity_poly.pdbx_strand_id
1 'polypeptide(L)'
;MPDAGHGVTINRGATIANQGGSGDLTLRADMHGVDNGGSVNNAGKIDWSKSTGLVSALYDMNGSYTPGTLLSNAQWTPQRYRGDVTHITAYKLVNNTADLQKVSSDVSGNYALGKDFSAGTISPIASDQTPFTGQFDGFGHSVNVDAVSTVISPVCQCVFGGLFAVIGTNGVVRNVNVSGSSTNASSTDAALGMLAGEKFATIAYATSSGRVGGSNYNENGGLVGVNLGLIERSSSSADVGDAGNSGGLAVSNYGTIVQSFSTGTVTGYSAGGLVQYNGGSILRSYSTAAVSGAFGGVNAPGAGGLVNGNGPSGVISESFATGAVIPVGTVGARTAGIAASNEGAIAANVYWDAQGTQQANGVFMNTGTPVSNANGLTTAQMSQPGSLSGYDFSLGGAWALPVGATHPVLNWQLTGQ
;
A
#
# COMPACT_ATOMS: atom_id res chain seq x y z
N MET A 1 8.59 -16.56 22.76
CA MET A 1 9.63 -16.05 21.87
C MET A 1 10.94 -16.06 22.65
N PRO A 2 12.00 -16.75 22.20
CA PRO A 2 13.35 -16.52 22.72
C PRO A 2 13.90 -15.24 22.09
N ASP A 3 14.27 -14.31 22.96
CA ASP A 3 14.33 -12.90 22.64
C ASP A 3 15.62 -12.38 23.31
N ALA A 4 16.65 -12.10 22.50
CA ALA A 4 18.01 -11.88 23.00
C ALA A 4 18.48 -10.45 22.79
N GLY A 5 19.15 -9.88 23.80
CA GLY A 5 19.77 -8.56 23.69
C GLY A 5 20.90 -8.50 22.67
N HIS A 6 21.52 -9.64 22.31
CA HIS A 6 22.58 -9.73 21.30
C HIS A 6 22.27 -10.85 20.30
N GLY A 7 22.60 -12.11 20.58
CA GLY A 7 22.37 -13.23 19.65
C GLY A 7 21.49 -14.36 20.18
N VAL A 8 20.90 -15.13 19.28
CA VAL A 8 20.12 -16.35 19.57
C VAL A 8 20.90 -17.56 19.08
N THR A 9 21.04 -18.60 19.92
CA THR A 9 21.72 -19.85 19.54
C THR A 9 20.83 -21.06 19.82
N ILE A 10 20.67 -21.93 18.82
CA ILE A 10 20.07 -23.26 18.97
C ILE A 10 21.21 -24.28 18.94
N ASN A 11 21.45 -24.92 20.08
CA ASN A 11 22.57 -25.85 20.25
C ASN A 11 22.40 -27.13 19.41
N ARG A 12 23.54 -27.75 19.09
CA ARG A 12 23.55 -29.06 18.44
C ARG A 12 22.75 -30.08 19.25
N GLY A 13 21.89 -30.83 18.57
CA GLY A 13 21.00 -31.82 19.20
C GLY A 13 19.68 -31.25 19.73
N ALA A 14 19.53 -29.92 19.84
CA ALA A 14 18.25 -29.30 20.17
C ALA A 14 17.28 -29.36 18.97
N THR A 15 16.00 -29.57 19.26
CA THR A 15 14.92 -29.47 18.28
C THR A 15 13.85 -28.52 18.80
N ILE A 16 13.53 -27.49 18.02
CA ILE A 16 12.33 -26.66 18.22
C ILE A 16 11.34 -27.10 17.14
N ALA A 17 10.14 -27.50 17.53
CA ALA A 17 9.17 -28.03 16.58
C ALA A 17 7.75 -27.58 16.89
N ASN A 18 6.97 -27.38 15.83
CA ASN A 18 5.53 -27.28 15.90
C ASN A 18 4.92 -28.55 15.29
N GLN A 19 4.26 -29.36 16.13
CA GLN A 19 3.71 -30.66 15.76
C GLN A 19 2.27 -30.59 15.21
N GLY A 20 1.72 -29.39 15.00
CA GLY A 20 0.41 -29.16 14.40
C GLY A 20 -0.18 -27.78 14.74
N GLY A 21 -0.98 -27.22 13.82
CA GLY A 21 -1.63 -25.92 13.99
C GLY A 21 -0.86 -24.75 13.36
N SER A 22 -1.28 -23.52 13.68
CA SER A 22 -0.86 -22.28 13.00
C SER A 22 0.07 -21.39 13.85
N GLY A 23 0.78 -21.97 14.82
CA GLY A 23 1.67 -21.21 15.70
C GLY A 23 2.95 -20.77 15.00
N ASP A 24 3.25 -19.48 15.07
CA ASP A 24 4.46 -18.88 14.49
C ASP A 24 5.65 -18.97 15.47
N LEU A 25 6.87 -18.98 14.94
CA LEU A 25 8.13 -18.87 15.69
C LEU A 25 8.95 -17.70 15.19
N THR A 26 9.28 -16.79 16.09
CA THR A 26 10.27 -15.73 15.84
C THR A 26 11.50 -16.00 16.69
N LEU A 27 12.67 -16.06 16.05
CA LEU A 27 13.98 -16.04 16.67
C LEU A 27 14.56 -14.65 16.46
N ARG A 28 14.62 -13.84 17.51
CA ARG A 28 15.04 -12.44 17.40
C ARG A 28 16.38 -12.19 18.10
N ALA A 29 17.40 -11.96 17.30
CA ALA A 29 18.62 -11.29 17.74
C ALA A 29 18.38 -9.78 17.77
N ASP A 30 19.22 -9.05 18.52
CA ASP A 30 19.12 -7.60 18.71
C ASP A 30 17.70 -7.12 19.04
N MET A 31 17.15 -7.57 20.17
CA MET A 31 15.79 -7.22 20.61
C MET A 31 15.51 -5.71 20.54
N HIS A 32 16.52 -4.87 20.81
CA HIS A 32 16.37 -3.41 20.89
C HIS A 32 16.67 -2.68 19.57
N GLY A 33 17.06 -3.38 18.51
CA GLY A 33 17.41 -2.77 17.23
C GLY A 33 18.58 -1.78 17.36
N VAL A 34 19.57 -2.09 18.20
CA VAL A 34 20.75 -1.24 18.43
C VAL A 34 21.92 -1.56 17.49
N ASP A 35 21.73 -2.49 16.54
CA ASP A 35 22.70 -2.89 15.51
C ASP A 35 24.02 -3.39 16.13
N ASN A 36 23.92 -4.30 17.10
CA ASN A 36 25.05 -4.76 17.91
C ASN A 36 25.75 -6.02 17.38
N GLY A 37 25.49 -6.43 16.14
CA GLY A 37 26.03 -7.68 15.59
C GLY A 37 25.24 -8.90 16.03
N GLY A 38 23.94 -8.71 16.31
CA GLY A 38 23.05 -9.78 16.72
C GLY A 38 22.92 -10.86 15.66
N SER A 39 23.35 -12.08 15.99
CA SER A 39 23.30 -13.24 15.10
C SER A 39 22.24 -14.26 15.53
N VAL A 40 21.67 -14.98 14.55
CA VAL A 40 20.85 -16.17 14.80
C VAL A 40 21.63 -17.40 14.32
N ASN A 41 22.10 -18.21 15.28
CA ASN A 41 22.91 -19.38 15.00
C ASN A 41 22.19 -20.69 15.32
N ASN A 42 21.72 -21.40 14.30
CA ASN A 42 21.12 -22.71 14.46
C ASN A 42 22.12 -23.84 14.12
N ALA A 43 22.56 -24.57 15.14
CA ALA A 43 23.31 -25.82 15.00
C ALA A 43 22.45 -27.07 15.26
N GLY A 44 21.16 -26.88 15.58
CA GLY A 44 20.16 -27.92 15.82
C GLY A 44 19.16 -28.05 14.68
N LYS A 45 17.89 -28.29 15.05
CA LYS A 45 16.77 -28.48 14.12
C LYS A 45 15.59 -27.58 14.45
N ILE A 46 15.03 -26.93 13.42
CA ILE A 46 13.71 -26.30 13.46
C ILE A 46 12.78 -27.12 12.57
N ASP A 47 11.73 -27.68 13.17
CA ASP A 47 10.79 -28.57 12.49
C ASP A 47 9.37 -27.99 12.48
N TRP A 48 9.03 -27.35 11.36
CA TRP A 48 7.72 -26.80 11.05
C TRP A 48 6.99 -27.64 10.00
N SER A 49 7.41 -28.90 9.78
CA SER A 49 6.88 -29.76 8.72
C SER A 49 5.39 -30.08 8.84
N LYS A 50 4.82 -29.95 10.05
CA LYS A 50 3.40 -30.21 10.35
C LYS A 50 2.60 -28.94 10.64
N SER A 51 3.21 -27.76 10.56
CA SER A 51 2.57 -26.49 10.90
C SER A 51 2.15 -25.71 9.66
N THR A 52 1.18 -24.82 9.85
CA THR A 52 0.81 -23.76 8.90
C THR A 52 1.32 -22.38 9.33
N GLY A 53 1.87 -22.25 10.54
CA GLY A 53 2.47 -21.00 11.05
C GLY A 53 3.84 -20.74 10.43
N LEU A 54 4.36 -19.53 10.54
CA LEU A 54 5.63 -19.11 9.96
C LEU A 54 6.81 -19.29 10.91
N VAL A 55 8.01 -19.36 10.36
CA VAL A 55 9.26 -19.20 11.12
C VAL A 55 10.02 -18.00 10.59
N SER A 56 10.40 -17.09 11.47
CA SER A 56 11.22 -15.92 11.16
C SER A 56 12.47 -15.89 12.03
N ALA A 57 13.64 -15.80 11.41
CA ALA A 57 14.91 -15.55 12.07
C ALA A 57 15.37 -14.12 11.76
N LEU A 58 15.44 -13.27 12.78
CA LEU A 58 15.78 -11.85 12.66
C LEU A 58 17.20 -11.63 13.19
N TYR A 59 18.10 -11.13 12.36
CA TYR A 59 19.50 -10.91 12.68
C TYR A 59 20.02 -9.60 12.07
N ASP A 60 21.01 -8.97 12.69
CA ASP A 60 21.54 -7.68 12.21
C ASP A 60 22.23 -7.83 10.84
N MET A 61 22.21 -6.76 10.04
CA MET A 61 22.94 -6.73 8.77
C MET A 61 24.46 -6.92 8.95
N ASN A 62 25.00 -6.52 10.09
CA ASN A 62 26.39 -6.73 10.49
C ASN A 62 26.60 -8.03 11.32
N GLY A 63 25.53 -8.78 11.57
CA GLY A 63 25.55 -10.07 12.25
C GLY A 63 25.67 -11.24 11.27
N SER A 64 25.25 -12.43 11.73
CA SER A 64 25.30 -13.65 10.94
C SER A 64 24.09 -14.55 11.16
N TYR A 65 23.78 -15.34 10.14
CA TYR A 65 22.75 -16.35 10.18
C TYR A 65 23.31 -17.72 9.79
N THR A 66 23.05 -18.73 10.62
CA THR A 66 23.29 -20.14 10.25
C THR A 66 21.99 -20.93 10.37
N PRO A 67 21.51 -21.59 9.30
CA PRO A 67 20.16 -22.15 9.26
C PRO A 67 19.99 -23.48 10.02
N GLY A 68 21.06 -24.24 10.25
CA GLY A 68 20.98 -25.60 10.80
C GLY A 68 20.12 -26.52 9.92
N THR A 69 19.39 -27.44 10.56
CA THR A 69 18.37 -28.25 9.86
C THR A 69 17.02 -27.55 9.93
N LEU A 70 16.42 -27.26 8.78
CA LEU A 70 15.08 -26.67 8.67
C LEU A 70 14.15 -27.65 7.96
N LEU A 71 13.01 -27.97 8.57
CA LEU A 71 11.96 -28.77 7.95
C LEU A 71 10.71 -27.91 7.79
N SER A 72 10.37 -27.57 6.54
CA SER A 72 9.15 -26.86 6.19
C SER A 72 8.03 -27.84 5.84
N ASN A 73 6.78 -27.40 6.02
CA ASN A 73 5.61 -28.12 5.54
C ASN A 73 5.55 -28.04 4.01
N ALA A 74 5.63 -29.18 3.34
CA ALA A 74 5.61 -29.29 1.88
C ALA A 74 4.26 -28.88 1.24
N GLN A 75 3.20 -28.79 2.03
CA GLN A 75 1.86 -28.35 1.61
C GLN A 75 1.58 -26.90 2.01
N TRP A 76 2.54 -26.21 2.64
CA TRP A 76 2.35 -24.81 3.00
C TRP A 76 2.25 -23.96 1.73
N THR A 77 1.25 -23.11 1.70
CA THR A 77 1.08 -22.08 0.69
C THR A 77 0.90 -20.72 1.38
N PRO A 78 1.37 -19.63 0.76
CA PRO A 78 1.09 -18.29 1.23
C PRO A 78 -0.40 -18.09 1.50
N GLN A 79 -0.72 -17.57 2.68
CA GLN A 79 -2.09 -17.18 2.98
C GLN A 79 -2.45 -15.92 2.18
N ARG A 80 -3.70 -15.88 1.70
CA ARG A 80 -4.24 -14.70 1.02
C ARG A 80 -4.19 -13.50 1.97
N TYR A 81 -3.88 -12.32 1.44
CA TYR A 81 -3.85 -11.08 2.22
C TYR A 81 -2.79 -11.03 3.31
N ARG A 82 -1.62 -11.64 3.13
CA ARG A 82 -0.51 -11.63 4.10
C ARG A 82 0.83 -11.20 3.55
N GLY A 83 1.00 -11.23 2.22
CA GLY A 83 2.30 -11.01 1.58
C GLY A 83 3.37 -12.03 1.99
N ASP A 84 3.00 -13.20 2.51
CA ASP A 84 3.97 -14.25 2.85
C ASP A 84 4.55 -14.85 1.56
N VAL A 85 5.87 -15.03 1.45
CA VAL A 85 6.50 -15.69 0.29
C VAL A 85 7.03 -17.07 0.66
N THR A 86 7.67 -17.18 1.82
CA THR A 86 8.34 -18.39 2.28
C THR A 86 7.88 -18.78 3.69
N HIS A 87 7.74 -20.08 3.93
CA HIS A 87 7.30 -20.64 5.22
C HIS A 87 8.31 -20.41 6.35
N ILE A 88 9.60 -20.49 6.02
CA ILE A 88 10.71 -20.26 6.94
C ILE A 88 11.63 -19.24 6.29
N THR A 89 11.82 -18.11 6.95
CA THR A 89 12.58 -16.97 6.40
C THR A 89 13.58 -16.44 7.41
N ALA A 90 14.78 -16.10 6.94
CA ALA A 90 15.73 -15.30 7.70
C ALA A 90 15.77 -13.89 7.14
N TYR A 91 15.64 -12.90 8.00
CA TYR A 91 15.59 -11.48 7.66
C TYR A 91 16.76 -10.74 8.27
N LYS A 92 17.42 -9.92 7.45
CA LYS A 92 18.38 -8.91 7.90
C LYS A 92 17.63 -7.73 8.49
N LEU A 93 17.94 -7.36 9.73
CA LEU A 93 17.33 -6.24 10.42
C LEU A 93 17.81 -4.92 9.84
N VAL A 94 16.86 -4.05 9.51
CA VAL A 94 17.04 -2.66 9.14
C VAL A 94 16.71 -1.83 10.37
N ASN A 95 17.74 -1.33 11.05
CA ASN A 95 17.58 -0.64 12.34
C ASN A 95 17.79 0.87 12.25
N ASN A 96 18.35 1.36 11.15
CA ASN A 96 18.72 2.76 10.97
C ASN A 96 18.85 3.11 9.47
N THR A 97 19.10 4.39 9.17
CA THR A 97 19.28 4.88 7.79
C THR A 97 20.41 4.18 7.04
N ALA A 98 21.52 3.85 7.71
CA ALA A 98 22.66 3.22 7.06
C ALA A 98 22.30 1.80 6.59
N ASP A 99 21.58 1.04 7.40
CA ASP A 99 21.06 -0.28 6.99
C ASP A 99 20.04 -0.15 5.87
N LEU A 100 19.13 0.83 5.97
CA LEU A 100 18.13 1.08 4.95
C LEU A 100 18.77 1.32 3.57
N GLN A 101 19.85 2.10 3.52
CA GLN A 101 20.60 2.34 2.28
C GLN A 101 21.35 1.09 1.76
N LYS A 102 21.78 0.18 2.65
CA LYS A 102 22.42 -1.08 2.24
C LYS A 102 21.46 -2.04 1.53
N VAL A 103 20.13 -1.87 1.66
CA VAL A 103 19.15 -2.69 0.93
C VAL A 103 19.39 -2.65 -0.58
N SER A 104 19.79 -1.50 -1.14
CA SER A 104 20.13 -1.35 -2.56
C SER A 104 21.36 -2.15 -2.99
N SER A 105 22.18 -2.63 -2.05
CA SER A 105 23.37 -3.45 -2.35
C SER A 105 23.03 -4.93 -2.56
N ASP A 106 21.85 -5.39 -2.09
CA ASP A 106 21.35 -6.74 -2.29
C ASP A 106 19.82 -6.70 -2.39
N VAL A 107 19.35 -6.32 -3.58
CA VAL A 107 17.93 -6.08 -3.89
C VAL A 107 17.07 -7.33 -3.92
N SER A 108 17.65 -8.53 -3.87
CA SER A 108 16.94 -9.81 -3.76
C SER A 108 16.94 -10.37 -2.34
N GLY A 109 17.55 -9.67 -1.38
CA GLY A 109 17.63 -10.08 0.01
C GLY A 109 16.28 -10.03 0.76
N ASN A 110 16.24 -10.69 1.92
CA ASN A 110 15.13 -10.61 2.85
C ASN A 110 15.48 -9.65 4.00
N TYR A 111 14.65 -8.64 4.20
CA TYR A 111 14.84 -7.57 5.16
C TYR A 111 13.64 -7.44 6.07
N ALA A 112 13.88 -7.12 7.32
CA ALA A 112 12.84 -6.75 8.26
C ALA A 112 13.19 -5.45 8.97
N LEU A 113 12.23 -4.56 9.21
CA LEU A 113 12.47 -3.47 10.14
C LEU A 113 12.65 -4.04 11.55
N GLY A 114 13.71 -3.63 12.24
CA GLY A 114 13.93 -4.04 13.63
C GLY A 114 13.32 -3.08 14.64
N LYS A 115 13.06 -1.84 14.27
CA LYS A 115 12.40 -0.85 15.13
C LYS A 115 11.84 0.28 14.29
N ASP A 116 11.09 1.14 14.95
CA ASP A 116 10.74 2.43 14.40
C ASP A 116 11.98 3.34 14.37
N PHE A 117 12.20 4.06 13.27
CA PHE A 117 13.26 5.08 13.20
C PHE A 117 12.92 6.18 12.20
N SER A 118 13.55 7.34 12.37
CA SER A 118 13.59 8.38 11.34
C SER A 118 14.85 8.19 10.49
N ALA A 119 14.64 8.09 9.19
CA ALA A 119 15.68 7.92 8.19
C ALA A 119 16.32 9.25 7.76
N GLY A 120 15.71 10.39 8.08
CA GLY A 120 16.08 11.69 7.54
C GLY A 120 15.84 11.78 6.04
N THR A 121 16.73 12.45 5.31
CA THR A 121 16.72 12.48 3.84
C THR A 121 17.41 11.24 3.28
N ILE A 122 16.74 10.55 2.35
CA ILE A 122 17.27 9.32 1.74
C ILE A 122 17.26 9.38 0.21
N SER A 123 18.17 8.61 -0.40
CA SER A 123 18.00 8.14 -1.77
C SER A 123 17.03 6.94 -1.77
N PRO A 124 16.12 6.84 -2.76
CA PRO A 124 15.25 5.69 -2.92
C PRO A 124 16.03 4.38 -2.99
N ILE A 125 15.46 3.33 -2.40
CA ILE A 125 15.97 1.97 -2.53
C ILE A 125 15.73 1.48 -3.96
N ALA A 126 16.71 0.77 -4.53
CA ALA A 126 16.64 0.18 -5.87
C ALA A 126 16.45 1.22 -6.99
N SER A 127 16.25 0.74 -8.22
CA SER A 127 15.98 1.54 -9.42
C SER A 127 15.20 0.71 -10.43
N ASP A 128 14.80 1.30 -11.56
CA ASP A 128 14.23 0.58 -12.69
C ASP A 128 15.22 -0.40 -13.34
N GLN A 129 16.53 -0.12 -13.25
CA GLN A 129 17.60 -1.01 -13.75
C GLN A 129 17.92 -2.16 -12.78
N THR A 130 17.76 -1.91 -11.48
CA THR A 130 18.06 -2.87 -10.41
C THR A 130 16.88 -2.89 -9.42
N PRO A 131 15.70 -3.36 -9.84
CA PRO A 131 14.49 -3.25 -9.03
C PRO A 131 14.55 -4.16 -7.80
N PHE A 132 13.85 -3.77 -6.73
CA PHE A 132 13.75 -4.60 -5.52
C PHE A 132 12.95 -5.87 -5.83
N THR A 133 13.56 -7.04 -5.64
CA THR A 133 12.98 -8.35 -5.96
C THR A 133 12.93 -9.30 -4.76
N GLY A 134 13.42 -8.85 -3.59
CA GLY A 134 13.42 -9.60 -2.35
C GLY A 134 12.15 -9.42 -1.51
N GLN A 135 12.27 -9.68 -0.22
CA GLN A 135 11.20 -9.46 0.76
C GLN A 135 11.59 -8.33 1.71
N PHE A 136 10.70 -7.36 1.91
CA PHE A 136 10.85 -6.30 2.90
C PHE A 136 9.62 -6.32 3.83
N ASP A 137 9.82 -6.73 5.07
CA ASP A 137 8.77 -6.85 6.06
C ASP A 137 8.95 -5.78 7.13
N GLY A 138 7.98 -4.87 7.26
CA GLY A 138 8.03 -3.88 8.32
C GLY A 138 7.83 -4.48 9.70
N PHE A 139 7.33 -5.72 9.85
CA PHE A 139 7.05 -6.32 11.15
C PHE A 139 6.19 -5.40 12.07
N GLY A 140 5.37 -4.53 11.46
CA GLY A 140 4.55 -3.53 12.16
C GLY A 140 5.27 -2.21 12.48
N HIS A 141 6.56 -2.10 12.17
CA HIS A 141 7.36 -0.91 12.43
C HIS A 141 7.19 0.19 11.38
N SER A 142 7.59 1.40 11.80
CA SER A 142 7.47 2.63 11.03
C SER A 142 8.81 3.21 10.62
N VAL A 143 8.90 3.69 9.39
CA VAL A 143 10.01 4.52 8.91
C VAL A 143 9.50 5.92 8.62
N ASN A 144 10.09 6.91 9.27
CA ASN A 144 9.84 8.32 8.95
C ASN A 144 10.94 8.84 8.01
N VAL A 145 10.56 9.44 6.89
CA VAL A 145 11.47 9.95 5.87
C VAL A 145 11.23 11.44 5.67
N ASP A 146 12.09 12.28 6.24
CA ASP A 146 11.95 13.74 6.19
C ASP A 146 11.79 14.25 4.76
N ALA A 147 12.61 13.70 3.85
CA ALA A 147 12.50 13.93 2.42
C ALA A 147 13.03 12.74 1.62
N VAL A 148 12.27 12.30 0.64
CA VAL A 148 12.75 11.35 -0.37
C VAL A 148 13.39 12.13 -1.51
N SER A 149 14.69 11.92 -1.77
CA SER A 149 15.30 12.33 -3.03
C SER A 149 14.71 11.52 -4.17
N THR A 150 14.83 11.98 -5.41
CA THR A 150 14.35 11.20 -6.56
C THR A 150 15.47 10.53 -7.32
N VAL A 151 15.18 9.39 -7.98
CA VAL A 151 16.08 8.75 -8.95
C VAL A 151 15.57 9.02 -10.36
N ILE A 152 16.48 9.42 -11.26
CA ILE A 152 16.18 9.58 -12.68
C ILE A 152 16.56 8.28 -13.39
N SER A 153 15.60 7.68 -14.09
CA SER A 153 15.88 6.51 -14.93
C SER A 153 16.71 6.92 -16.15
N PRO A 154 17.82 6.21 -16.44
CA PRO A 154 18.59 6.45 -17.66
C PRO A 154 17.84 6.02 -18.93
N VAL A 155 16.77 5.22 -18.81
CA VAL A 155 16.04 4.63 -19.96
C VAL A 155 14.90 5.52 -20.43
N CYS A 156 13.93 5.84 -19.55
CA CYS A 156 12.78 6.69 -19.91
C CYS A 156 13.05 8.18 -19.72
N GLN A 157 14.14 8.56 -19.03
CA GLN A 157 14.37 9.92 -18.52
C GLN A 157 13.24 10.40 -17.59
N CYS A 158 12.47 9.46 -17.03
CA CYS A 158 11.42 9.71 -16.06
C CYS A 158 11.95 9.53 -14.63
N VAL A 159 11.22 10.08 -13.66
CA VAL A 159 11.67 10.18 -12.28
C VAL A 159 10.85 9.27 -11.38
N PHE A 160 11.52 8.54 -10.49
CA PHE A 160 10.87 7.70 -9.48
C PHE A 160 11.18 8.23 -8.07
N GLY A 161 10.13 8.37 -7.26
CA GLY A 161 10.24 8.80 -5.86
C GLY A 161 9.43 7.91 -4.92
N GLY A 162 10.00 7.65 -3.75
CA GLY A 162 9.45 6.83 -2.68
C GLY A 162 10.56 6.14 -1.89
N LEU A 163 10.21 5.48 -0.78
CA LEU A 163 11.15 4.63 -0.05
C LEU A 163 11.87 3.66 -0.99
N PHE A 164 11.13 3.08 -1.94
CA PHE A 164 11.65 2.37 -3.10
C PHE A 164 11.46 3.21 -4.36
N ALA A 165 12.44 3.23 -5.26
CA ALA A 165 12.19 3.74 -6.61
C ALA A 165 11.26 2.76 -7.36
N VAL A 166 11.68 1.49 -7.44
CA VAL A 166 10.94 0.43 -8.13
C VAL A 166 10.94 -0.88 -7.33
N ILE A 167 9.75 -1.44 -7.11
CA ILE A 167 9.55 -2.81 -6.62
C ILE A 167 9.29 -3.71 -7.84
N GLY A 168 10.25 -4.56 -8.19
CA GLY A 168 10.20 -5.45 -9.35
C GLY A 168 9.27 -6.65 -9.17
N THR A 169 9.07 -7.44 -10.22
CA THR A 169 8.03 -8.50 -10.35
C THR A 169 7.99 -9.56 -9.26
N ASN A 170 9.11 -9.80 -8.57
CA ASN A 170 9.18 -10.77 -7.46
C ASN A 170 9.23 -10.10 -6.08
N GLY A 171 9.31 -8.77 -6.02
CA GLY A 171 9.45 -8.02 -4.79
C GLY A 171 8.18 -8.08 -3.92
N VAL A 172 8.36 -8.26 -2.62
CA VAL A 172 7.24 -8.18 -1.67
C VAL A 172 7.59 -7.19 -0.59
N VAL A 173 6.74 -6.18 -0.43
CA VAL A 173 6.86 -5.18 0.64
C VAL A 173 5.60 -5.24 1.49
N ARG A 174 5.74 -5.45 2.79
CA ARG A 174 4.59 -5.67 3.66
C ARG A 174 4.72 -5.14 5.07
N ASN A 175 3.60 -5.00 5.78
CA ASN A 175 3.53 -4.65 7.21
C ASN A 175 4.36 -3.42 7.59
N VAL A 176 4.43 -2.43 6.70
CA VAL A 176 5.33 -1.28 6.82
C VAL A 176 4.53 0.02 6.85
N ASN A 177 4.86 0.88 7.80
CA ASN A 177 4.28 2.21 7.92
C ASN A 177 5.33 3.25 7.48
N VAL A 178 5.05 4.02 6.43
CA VAL A 178 5.95 5.06 5.92
C VAL A 178 5.34 6.43 6.18
N SER A 179 6.10 7.33 6.80
CA SER A 179 5.65 8.72 7.03
C SER A 179 6.67 9.72 6.51
N GLY A 180 6.24 10.94 6.21
CA GLY A 180 7.15 12.05 5.88
C GLY A 180 6.81 12.78 4.59
N SER A 181 7.80 13.10 3.75
CA SER A 181 7.60 13.89 2.53
C SER A 181 8.26 13.28 1.29
N SER A 182 7.48 13.08 0.23
CA SER A 182 7.97 12.68 -1.10
C SER A 182 7.62 13.76 -2.12
N THR A 183 8.58 14.64 -2.42
CA THR A 183 8.34 15.82 -3.25
C THR A 183 9.37 15.98 -4.36
N ASN A 184 8.91 16.30 -5.57
CA ASN A 184 9.80 16.59 -6.70
C ASN A 184 9.49 17.96 -7.34
N ALA A 185 10.44 18.90 -7.25
CA ALA A 185 10.30 20.22 -7.86
C ALA A 185 10.74 20.28 -9.34
N SER A 186 11.24 19.17 -9.91
CA SER A 186 11.65 19.09 -11.31
C SER A 186 10.46 19.22 -12.27
N SER A 187 10.70 19.72 -13.47
CA SER A 187 9.74 19.76 -14.59
C SER A 187 9.74 18.47 -15.44
N THR A 188 10.29 17.38 -14.91
CA THR A 188 10.37 16.07 -15.57
C THR A 188 9.24 15.18 -15.07
N ASP A 189 8.63 14.40 -15.96
CA ASP A 189 7.60 13.41 -15.60
C ASP A 189 8.10 12.51 -14.46
N ALA A 190 7.35 12.48 -13.37
CA ALA A 190 7.73 11.82 -12.14
C ALA A 190 6.60 10.97 -11.57
N ALA A 191 6.85 9.69 -11.33
CA ALA A 191 5.99 8.82 -10.55
C ALA A 191 6.44 8.85 -9.09
N LEU A 192 5.65 9.52 -8.24
CA LEU A 192 5.94 9.66 -6.82
C LEU A 192 4.96 8.85 -5.98
N GLY A 193 5.52 8.07 -5.06
CA GLY A 193 4.82 7.49 -3.91
C GLY A 193 5.55 7.82 -2.61
N MET A 194 4.90 7.59 -1.47
CA MET A 194 5.63 7.50 -0.19
C MET A 194 6.40 6.18 -0.12
N LEU A 195 5.78 5.07 -0.53
CA LEU A 195 6.39 3.75 -0.47
C LEU A 195 7.17 3.43 -1.75
N ALA A 196 6.59 3.65 -2.93
CA ALA A 196 7.24 3.34 -4.19
C ALA A 196 6.87 4.28 -5.34
N GLY A 197 7.83 4.59 -6.22
CA GLY A 197 7.51 5.28 -7.48
C GLY A 197 6.72 4.37 -8.41
N GLU A 198 7.25 3.18 -8.67
CA GLU A 198 6.60 2.16 -9.50
C GLU A 198 6.69 0.78 -8.83
N LYS A 199 5.70 -0.06 -9.10
CA LYS A 199 5.64 -1.39 -8.50
C LYS A 199 4.99 -2.42 -9.41
N PHE A 200 5.64 -3.58 -9.55
CA PHE A 200 5.25 -4.69 -10.42
C PHE A 200 4.72 -5.93 -9.67
N ALA A 201 4.88 -5.98 -8.34
CA ALA A 201 4.66 -7.21 -7.56
C ALA A 201 3.62 -7.07 -6.44
N THR A 202 3.97 -7.33 -5.16
CA THR A 202 3.01 -7.32 -4.04
C THR A 202 3.35 -6.26 -3.00
N ILE A 203 2.35 -5.46 -2.63
CA ILE A 203 2.35 -4.63 -1.41
C ILE A 203 1.18 -5.09 -0.54
N ALA A 204 1.44 -5.42 0.73
CA ALA A 204 0.41 -5.90 1.66
C ALA A 204 0.53 -5.23 3.04
N TYR A 205 -0.56 -4.73 3.62
CA TYR A 205 -0.50 -4.02 4.93
C TYR A 205 0.53 -2.89 4.98
N ALA A 206 0.66 -2.15 3.89
CA ALA A 206 1.47 -0.94 3.91
C ALA A 206 0.58 0.27 4.20
N THR A 207 1.06 1.17 5.05
CA THR A 207 0.41 2.45 5.28
C THR A 207 1.34 3.61 4.97
N SER A 208 0.77 4.71 4.48
CA SER A 208 1.50 5.96 4.31
C SER A 208 0.81 7.16 4.96
N SER A 209 1.61 8.15 5.38
CA SER A 209 1.16 9.43 5.92
C SER A 209 2.15 10.55 5.61
N GLY A 210 1.74 11.81 5.76
CA GLY A 210 2.56 12.99 5.47
C GLY A 210 2.16 13.66 4.16
N ARG A 211 3.11 14.05 3.30
CA ARG A 211 2.83 14.80 2.07
C ARG A 211 3.50 14.18 0.83
N VAL A 212 2.75 14.08 -0.27
CA VAL A 212 3.28 13.77 -1.61
C VAL A 212 2.93 14.90 -2.57
N GLY A 213 3.90 15.41 -3.32
CA GLY A 213 3.61 16.50 -4.26
C GLY A 213 4.76 16.94 -5.15
N GLY A 214 4.56 18.01 -5.90
CA GLY A 214 5.61 18.68 -6.66
C GLY A 214 5.11 19.53 -7.83
N SER A 215 5.78 19.46 -8.98
CA SER A 215 5.49 20.33 -10.13
C SER A 215 4.26 19.90 -10.95
N ASN A 216 3.88 20.70 -11.94
CA ASN A 216 2.74 20.47 -12.84
C ASN A 216 2.81 19.15 -13.64
N TYR A 217 3.99 18.53 -13.74
CA TYR A 217 4.23 17.31 -14.54
C TYR A 217 4.26 16.04 -13.71
N ASN A 218 4.09 16.16 -12.39
CA ASN A 218 4.22 15.02 -11.51
C ASN A 218 2.93 14.19 -11.46
N GLU A 219 3.13 12.89 -11.28
CA GLU A 219 2.15 11.89 -10.94
C GLU A 219 2.33 11.55 -9.46
N ASN A 220 1.45 12.09 -8.61
CA ASN A 220 1.55 11.99 -7.15
C ASN A 220 0.56 10.97 -6.59
N GLY A 221 1.08 9.88 -6.02
CA GLY A 221 0.29 8.83 -5.37
C GLY A 221 0.60 8.75 -3.89
N GLY A 222 -0.42 8.66 -3.03
CA GLY A 222 -0.17 8.69 -1.57
C GLY A 222 0.64 7.49 -1.06
N LEU A 223 0.52 6.30 -1.67
CA LEU A 223 1.30 5.12 -1.35
C LEU A 223 2.29 4.77 -2.46
N VAL A 224 1.81 4.64 -3.69
CA VAL A 224 2.65 4.37 -4.87
C VAL A 224 2.34 5.32 -6.02
N GLY A 225 3.31 5.66 -6.88
CA GLY A 225 3.01 6.38 -8.11
C GLY A 225 2.20 5.51 -9.08
N VAL A 226 2.82 4.42 -9.57
CA VAL A 226 2.22 3.48 -10.53
C VAL A 226 2.13 2.07 -9.94
N ASN A 227 0.94 1.47 -10.01
CA ASN A 227 0.70 0.08 -9.64
C ASN A 227 0.49 -0.82 -10.86
N LEU A 228 1.40 -1.77 -11.06
CA LEU A 228 1.36 -2.82 -12.09
C LEU A 228 1.17 -4.24 -11.50
N GLY A 229 0.95 -4.36 -10.18
CA GLY A 229 0.74 -5.65 -9.49
C GLY A 229 -0.40 -5.63 -8.47
N LEU A 230 -0.28 -6.39 -7.37
CA LEU A 230 -1.25 -6.44 -6.26
C LEU A 230 -0.94 -5.46 -5.10
N ILE A 231 -1.84 -4.51 -4.81
CA ILE A 231 -1.86 -3.75 -3.55
C ILE A 231 -3.04 -4.26 -2.74
N GLU A 232 -2.77 -4.85 -1.58
CA GLU A 232 -3.80 -5.43 -0.73
C GLU A 232 -3.73 -4.92 0.70
N ARG A 233 -4.90 -4.70 1.32
CA ARG A 233 -5.01 -4.31 2.73
C ARG A 233 -4.11 -3.14 3.12
N SER A 234 -4.01 -2.15 2.24
CA SER A 234 -3.07 -1.04 2.37
C SER A 234 -3.81 0.29 2.41
N SER A 235 -3.18 1.33 2.95
CA SER A 235 -3.84 2.62 3.08
C SER A 235 -2.91 3.81 2.95
N SER A 236 -3.49 4.97 2.64
CA SER A 236 -2.79 6.24 2.66
C SER A 236 -3.62 7.31 3.36
N SER A 237 -2.98 8.01 4.28
CA SER A 237 -3.47 9.23 4.92
C SER A 237 -2.65 10.45 4.50
N ALA A 238 -1.75 10.29 3.52
CA ALA A 238 -0.93 11.39 3.03
C ALA A 238 -1.79 12.42 2.30
N ASP A 239 -1.48 13.70 2.53
CA ASP A 239 -1.98 14.79 1.69
C ASP A 239 -1.22 14.75 0.37
N VAL A 240 -1.96 14.51 -0.71
CA VAL A 240 -1.44 14.36 -2.06
C VAL A 240 -1.84 15.59 -2.86
N GLY A 241 -0.88 16.28 -3.47
CA GLY A 241 -1.28 17.24 -4.49
C GLY A 241 -0.19 18.09 -5.12
N ASP A 242 -0.50 19.37 -5.27
CA ASP A 242 0.11 20.34 -6.19
C ASP A 242 -0.49 20.29 -7.61
N ALA A 243 0.22 20.73 -8.64
CA ALA A 243 -0.36 21.06 -9.94
C ALA A 243 -0.46 19.91 -10.95
N GLY A 244 0.06 18.72 -10.61
CA GLY A 244 0.05 17.53 -11.47
C GLY A 244 -1.18 16.63 -11.30
N ASN A 245 -1.06 15.36 -11.72
CA ASN A 245 -2.08 14.33 -11.54
C ASN A 245 -1.97 13.72 -10.14
N SER A 246 -3.10 13.46 -9.47
CA SER A 246 -3.06 13.04 -8.06
C SER A 246 -4.09 11.97 -7.70
N GLY A 247 -3.61 10.94 -6.99
CA GLY A 247 -4.45 9.88 -6.45
C GLY A 247 -4.12 9.55 -5.00
N GLY A 248 -5.13 9.42 -4.14
CA GLY A 248 -4.89 9.30 -2.70
C GLY A 248 -4.12 8.04 -2.27
N LEU A 249 -4.21 6.94 -3.04
CA LEU A 249 -3.42 5.73 -2.84
C LEU A 249 -2.42 5.53 -3.98
N ALA A 250 -2.87 5.63 -5.23
CA ALA A 250 -2.02 5.51 -6.41
C ALA A 250 -2.42 6.49 -7.51
N VAL A 251 -1.51 6.89 -8.40
CA VAL A 251 -1.88 7.70 -9.57
C VAL A 251 -2.51 6.79 -10.60
N SER A 252 -1.72 5.83 -11.08
CA SER A 252 -2.11 4.91 -12.15
C SER A 252 -2.20 3.50 -11.60
N ASN A 253 -3.35 2.85 -11.81
CA ASN A 253 -3.54 1.44 -11.48
C ASN A 253 -3.77 0.64 -12.75
N TYR A 254 -2.81 -0.19 -13.14
CA TYR A 254 -2.98 -1.25 -14.15
C TYR A 254 -2.99 -2.65 -13.56
N GLY A 255 -2.68 -2.77 -12.25
CA GLY A 255 -2.76 -4.01 -11.49
C GLY A 255 -4.10 -4.18 -10.74
N THR A 256 -4.02 -4.75 -9.54
CA THR A 256 -5.16 -4.93 -8.64
C THR A 256 -4.95 -4.16 -7.35
N ILE A 257 -5.95 -3.38 -6.94
CA ILE A 257 -6.07 -2.79 -5.61
C ILE A 257 -7.25 -3.47 -4.92
N VAL A 258 -7.01 -4.06 -3.74
CA VAL A 258 -8.04 -4.82 -3.01
C VAL A 258 -8.02 -4.56 -1.52
N GLN A 259 -9.18 -4.33 -0.91
CA GLN A 259 -9.28 -4.06 0.53
C GLN A 259 -8.38 -2.88 0.96
N SER A 260 -8.31 -1.82 0.16
CA SER A 260 -7.41 -0.69 0.42
C SER A 260 -8.18 0.63 0.45
N PHE A 261 -7.61 1.65 1.09
CA PHE A 261 -8.32 2.92 1.23
C PHE A 261 -7.41 4.15 1.32
N SER A 262 -8.01 5.32 1.10
CA SER A 262 -7.35 6.61 1.29
C SER A 262 -8.21 7.57 2.13
N THR A 263 -7.53 8.45 2.87
CA THR A 263 -8.15 9.41 3.80
C THR A 263 -7.58 10.83 3.69
N GLY A 264 -6.32 10.98 3.27
CA GLY A 264 -5.67 12.29 3.14
C GLY A 264 -6.25 13.13 2.00
N THR A 265 -6.01 14.43 2.03
CA THR A 265 -6.56 15.35 1.02
C THR A 265 -5.92 15.08 -0.34
N VAL A 266 -6.70 15.12 -1.43
CA VAL A 266 -6.18 14.94 -2.80
C VAL A 266 -6.48 16.17 -3.63
N THR A 267 -5.44 16.91 -4.03
CA THR A 267 -5.54 18.10 -4.89
C THR A 267 -4.75 17.88 -6.17
N GLY A 268 -5.27 18.23 -7.35
CA GLY A 268 -4.50 18.08 -8.59
C GLY A 268 -5.12 18.80 -9.77
N TYR A 269 -4.42 18.81 -10.91
CA TYR A 269 -5.02 19.15 -12.20
C TYR A 269 -6.13 18.13 -12.53
N SER A 270 -5.83 16.85 -12.33
CA SER A 270 -6.82 15.77 -12.29
C SER A 270 -6.65 14.98 -10.99
N ALA A 271 -7.75 14.66 -10.34
CA ALA A 271 -7.73 14.07 -9.00
C ALA A 271 -8.71 12.91 -8.84
N GLY A 272 -8.28 11.84 -8.17
CA GLY A 272 -9.13 10.74 -7.75
C GLY A 272 -8.89 10.39 -6.28
N GLY A 273 -9.96 10.22 -5.52
CA GLY A 273 -9.84 9.99 -4.07
C GLY A 273 -8.97 8.80 -3.72
N LEU A 274 -9.13 7.66 -4.40
CA LEU A 274 -8.28 6.47 -4.26
C LEU A 274 -7.22 6.38 -5.37
N VAL A 275 -7.65 6.49 -6.63
CA VAL A 275 -6.76 6.36 -7.79
C VAL A 275 -7.04 7.46 -8.81
N GLN A 276 -6.04 8.08 -9.41
CA GLN A 276 -6.32 9.03 -10.51
C GLN A 276 -6.87 8.28 -11.74
N TYR A 277 -6.10 7.35 -12.32
CA TYR A 277 -6.49 6.56 -13.48
C TYR A 277 -6.50 5.07 -13.17
N ASN A 278 -7.64 4.43 -13.39
CA ASN A 278 -7.80 2.98 -13.26
C ASN A 278 -7.89 2.30 -14.63
N GLY A 279 -6.82 1.63 -15.05
CA GLY A 279 -6.80 0.68 -16.16
C GLY A 279 -6.85 -0.79 -15.72
N GLY A 280 -6.86 -1.07 -14.42
CA GLY A 280 -6.88 -2.40 -13.82
C GLY A 280 -8.12 -2.65 -12.95
N SER A 281 -7.95 -3.36 -11.83
CA SER A 281 -9.05 -3.71 -10.92
C SER A 281 -8.98 -2.98 -9.58
N ILE A 282 -10.11 -2.45 -9.13
CA ILE A 282 -10.35 -1.92 -7.78
C ILE A 282 -11.49 -2.73 -7.17
N LEU A 283 -11.20 -3.44 -6.08
CA LEU A 283 -12.15 -4.33 -5.40
C LEU A 283 -12.19 -4.02 -3.91
N ARG A 284 -13.39 -3.92 -3.32
CA ARG A 284 -13.51 -3.78 -1.86
C ARG A 284 -12.68 -2.66 -1.29
N SER A 285 -12.70 -1.50 -1.93
CA SER A 285 -11.81 -0.39 -1.58
C SER A 285 -12.61 0.89 -1.46
N TYR A 286 -12.10 1.88 -0.73
CA TYR A 286 -12.85 3.11 -0.55
C TYR A 286 -11.98 4.34 -0.39
N SER A 287 -12.57 5.51 -0.56
CA SER A 287 -11.93 6.77 -0.23
C SER A 287 -12.83 7.64 0.65
N THR A 288 -12.22 8.23 1.67
CA THR A 288 -12.82 9.28 2.51
C THR A 288 -12.13 10.63 2.27
N ALA A 289 -11.19 10.67 1.31
CA ALA A 289 -10.41 11.86 0.98
C ALA A 289 -11.29 13.01 0.50
N ALA A 290 -11.01 14.22 0.98
CA ALA A 290 -11.48 15.43 0.30
C ALA A 290 -10.70 15.59 -1.01
N VAL A 291 -11.41 15.61 -2.14
CA VAL A 291 -10.83 15.65 -3.49
C VAL A 291 -11.12 17.00 -4.14
N SER A 292 -10.08 17.65 -4.63
CA SER A 292 -10.15 18.94 -5.31
C SER A 292 -9.41 18.87 -6.64
N GLY A 293 -10.14 18.89 -7.75
CA GLY A 293 -9.55 18.97 -9.09
C GLY A 293 -9.71 20.37 -9.65
N ALA A 294 -8.61 20.96 -10.13
CA ALA A 294 -8.54 21.83 -11.31
C ALA A 294 -7.48 22.94 -11.21
N PHE A 295 -6.70 23.02 -12.28
CA PHE A 295 -6.06 24.24 -12.75
C PHE A 295 -6.41 24.44 -14.25
N GLY A 296 -7.65 24.84 -14.58
CA GLY A 296 -7.93 25.59 -15.83
C GLY A 296 -9.02 25.08 -16.81
N GLY A 297 -9.91 25.99 -17.23
CA GLY A 297 -10.66 25.96 -18.50
C GLY A 297 -11.84 24.99 -18.65
N VAL A 298 -12.70 25.23 -19.64
CA VAL A 298 -13.92 24.43 -19.94
C VAL A 298 -13.66 22.97 -20.37
N ASN A 299 -12.39 22.57 -20.47
CA ASN A 299 -11.93 21.22 -20.81
C ASN A 299 -11.03 20.60 -19.73
N ALA A 300 -10.98 21.19 -18.52
CA ALA A 300 -10.16 20.66 -17.43
C ALA A 300 -10.52 19.20 -17.12
N PRO A 301 -9.53 18.33 -16.85
CA PRO A 301 -9.82 17.03 -16.29
C PRO A 301 -10.46 17.19 -14.90
N GLY A 302 -11.27 16.20 -14.55
CA GLY A 302 -12.24 16.30 -13.48
C GLY A 302 -11.70 16.04 -12.09
N ALA A 303 -12.61 15.74 -11.17
CA ALA A 303 -12.33 15.06 -9.91
C ALA A 303 -13.38 13.98 -9.65
N GLY A 304 -12.97 12.81 -9.18
CA GLY A 304 -13.92 11.79 -8.73
C GLY A 304 -13.62 11.31 -7.32
N GLY A 305 -14.69 11.05 -6.57
CA GLY A 305 -14.58 10.65 -5.17
C GLY A 305 -13.82 9.35 -4.97
N LEU A 306 -13.85 8.42 -5.94
CA LEU A 306 -13.04 7.19 -5.90
C LEU A 306 -11.94 7.21 -6.95
N VAL A 307 -12.27 7.48 -8.22
CA VAL A 307 -11.29 7.59 -9.31
C VAL A 307 -11.50 8.83 -10.16
N ASN A 308 -10.47 9.36 -10.81
CA ASN A 308 -10.69 10.38 -11.84
C ASN A 308 -11.27 9.74 -13.10
N GLY A 309 -10.51 8.81 -13.69
CA GLY A 309 -10.88 8.10 -14.91
C GLY A 309 -10.83 6.58 -14.70
N ASN A 310 -11.89 5.89 -15.09
CA ASN A 310 -11.91 4.44 -15.22
C ASN A 310 -11.78 4.07 -16.70
N GLY A 311 -10.59 3.65 -17.12
CA GLY A 311 -10.26 3.37 -18.52
C GLY A 311 -10.95 2.11 -19.08
N PRO A 312 -10.75 1.79 -20.37
CA PRO A 312 -11.49 0.71 -21.05
C PRO A 312 -11.34 -0.69 -20.42
N SER A 313 -10.19 -0.97 -19.82
CA SER A 313 -9.93 -2.23 -19.08
C SER A 313 -10.24 -2.12 -17.58
N GLY A 314 -10.62 -0.94 -17.11
CA GLY A 314 -10.84 -0.63 -15.71
C GLY A 314 -12.11 -1.29 -15.15
N VAL A 315 -11.97 -2.00 -14.03
CA VAL A 315 -13.07 -2.63 -13.30
C VAL A 315 -13.10 -2.11 -11.87
N ILE A 316 -14.27 -1.62 -11.44
CA ILE A 316 -14.50 -1.18 -10.06
C ILE A 316 -15.68 -1.97 -9.49
N SER A 317 -15.49 -2.61 -8.34
CA SER A 317 -16.55 -3.40 -7.68
C SER A 317 -16.47 -3.35 -6.17
N GLU A 318 -17.65 -3.46 -5.54
CA GLU A 318 -17.82 -3.47 -4.08
C GLU A 318 -17.03 -2.34 -3.40
N SER A 319 -17.10 -1.12 -3.93
CA SER A 319 -16.22 -0.01 -3.51
C SER A 319 -17.03 1.26 -3.28
N PHE A 320 -16.53 2.23 -2.52
CA PHE A 320 -17.28 3.45 -2.26
C PHE A 320 -16.44 4.71 -2.01
N ALA A 321 -17.09 5.87 -2.08
CA ALA A 321 -16.49 7.16 -1.70
C ALA A 321 -17.40 7.96 -0.76
N THR A 322 -16.81 8.68 0.18
CA THR A 322 -17.55 9.52 1.15
C THR A 322 -17.02 10.93 1.30
N GLY A 323 -15.77 11.20 0.94
CA GLY A 323 -15.16 12.52 1.08
C GLY A 323 -15.65 13.52 0.03
N ALA A 324 -15.66 14.81 0.39
CA ALA A 324 -16.15 15.88 -0.46
C ALA A 324 -15.39 15.96 -1.79
N VAL A 325 -16.12 16.11 -2.90
CA VAL A 325 -15.54 16.34 -4.23
C VAL A 325 -15.79 17.81 -4.59
N ILE A 326 -14.75 18.62 -4.49
CA ILE A 326 -14.81 20.07 -4.60
C ILE A 326 -14.39 20.48 -6.02
N PRO A 327 -15.30 21.04 -6.84
CA PRO A 327 -14.93 21.63 -8.11
C PRO A 327 -14.14 22.92 -7.88
N VAL A 328 -12.98 23.08 -8.52
CA VAL A 328 -12.22 24.35 -8.51
C VAL A 328 -12.39 25.04 -9.86
N GLY A 329 -12.78 26.32 -9.86
CA GLY A 329 -13.02 27.13 -11.07
C GLY A 329 -14.50 27.36 -11.41
N THR A 330 -14.77 28.27 -12.35
CA THR A 330 -16.09 28.92 -12.47
C THR A 330 -17.09 28.32 -13.46
N VAL A 331 -16.74 27.40 -14.37
CA VAL A 331 -17.72 26.70 -15.23
C VAL A 331 -17.14 25.37 -15.76
N GLY A 332 -17.86 24.25 -15.62
CA GLY A 332 -17.60 23.00 -16.36
C GLY A 332 -16.68 21.96 -15.70
N ALA A 333 -16.39 22.08 -14.40
CA ALA A 333 -15.60 21.07 -13.68
C ALA A 333 -16.30 19.70 -13.70
N ARG A 334 -15.59 18.67 -14.18
CA ARG A 334 -16.12 17.31 -14.33
C ARG A 334 -16.05 16.57 -12.98
N THR A 335 -17.02 16.80 -12.09
CA THR A 335 -17.03 16.16 -10.76
C THR A 335 -18.09 15.08 -10.64
N ALA A 336 -17.77 14.00 -9.91
CA ALA A 336 -18.73 12.94 -9.59
C ALA A 336 -18.40 12.20 -8.30
N GLY A 337 -19.40 11.53 -7.71
CA GLY A 337 -19.24 10.78 -6.47
C GLY A 337 -18.28 9.60 -6.59
N ILE A 338 -18.18 8.96 -7.78
CA ILE A 338 -17.26 7.85 -8.04
C ILE A 338 -16.20 8.22 -9.06
N ALA A 339 -16.60 8.57 -10.29
CA ALA A 339 -15.69 8.72 -11.42
C ALA A 339 -16.02 9.95 -12.28
N ALA A 340 -15.02 10.80 -12.55
CA ALA A 340 -15.20 11.91 -13.49
C ALA A 340 -15.40 11.40 -14.93
N SER A 341 -14.69 10.34 -15.33
CA SER A 341 -14.91 9.64 -16.60
C SER A 341 -14.91 8.12 -16.43
N ASN A 342 -15.74 7.44 -17.22
CA ASN A 342 -15.82 5.99 -17.27
C ASN A 342 -15.92 5.47 -18.71
N GLU A 343 -14.95 4.66 -19.10
CA GLU A 343 -14.90 3.87 -20.33
C GLU A 343 -14.93 2.36 -20.03
N GLY A 344 -14.67 1.96 -18.78
CA GLY A 344 -14.68 0.59 -18.32
C GLY A 344 -15.98 0.15 -17.65
N ALA A 345 -15.87 -0.73 -16.66
CA ALA A 345 -17.01 -1.29 -15.92
C ALA A 345 -17.02 -0.88 -14.45
N ILE A 346 -18.12 -0.25 -14.02
CA ILE A 346 -18.40 0.03 -12.61
C ILE A 346 -19.59 -0.83 -12.20
N ALA A 347 -19.38 -1.74 -11.24
CA ALA A 347 -20.39 -2.71 -10.83
C ALA A 347 -21.54 -2.06 -10.05
N ALA A 348 -22.69 -2.75 -10.01
CA ALA A 348 -23.90 -2.30 -9.32
C ALA A 348 -23.78 -2.24 -7.78
N ASN A 349 -22.71 -2.80 -7.22
CA ASN A 349 -22.37 -2.71 -5.79
C ASN A 349 -21.29 -1.65 -5.52
N VAL A 350 -21.20 -0.61 -6.35
CA VAL A 350 -20.38 0.58 -6.06
C VAL A 350 -21.30 1.67 -5.53
N TYR A 351 -20.93 2.36 -4.45
CA TYR A 351 -21.78 3.33 -3.76
C TYR A 351 -21.03 4.62 -3.46
N TRP A 352 -21.73 5.73 -3.27
CA TRP A 352 -21.12 6.93 -2.68
C TRP A 352 -22.07 7.58 -1.70
N ASP A 353 -21.51 8.27 -0.71
CA ASP A 353 -22.27 9.19 0.11
C ASP A 353 -22.53 10.48 -0.70
N ALA A 354 -23.75 10.66 -1.20
CA ALA A 354 -24.15 11.83 -1.96
C ALA A 354 -24.10 13.13 -1.14
N GLN A 355 -24.25 13.03 0.19
CA GLN A 355 -24.16 14.18 1.10
C GLN A 355 -22.71 14.49 1.44
N GLY A 356 -21.91 13.46 1.73
CA GLY A 356 -20.48 13.58 2.03
C GLY A 356 -19.67 14.07 0.82
N THR A 357 -19.87 13.43 -0.34
CA THR A 357 -19.21 13.83 -1.60
C THR A 357 -19.74 15.13 -2.16
N GLN A 358 -20.96 15.52 -1.80
CA GLN A 358 -21.72 16.64 -2.39
C GLN A 358 -22.01 16.45 -3.89
N GLN A 359 -22.07 15.20 -4.35
CA GLN A 359 -22.30 14.85 -5.75
C GLN A 359 -23.58 14.03 -5.92
N ALA A 360 -24.48 14.51 -6.78
CA ALA A 360 -25.73 13.82 -7.10
C ALA A 360 -25.53 12.65 -8.09
N ASN A 361 -24.47 12.70 -8.91
CA ASN A 361 -24.18 11.71 -9.93
C ASN A 361 -22.96 10.88 -9.55
N GLY A 362 -23.01 9.57 -9.82
CA GLY A 362 -21.88 8.67 -9.58
C GLY A 362 -20.79 8.81 -10.65
N VAL A 363 -21.19 9.07 -11.91
CA VAL A 363 -20.29 9.25 -13.05
C VAL A 363 -20.67 10.52 -13.80
N PHE A 364 -19.67 11.33 -14.18
CA PHE A 364 -19.91 12.56 -14.95
C PHE A 364 -19.91 12.30 -16.47
N MET A 365 -18.84 11.70 -17.02
CA MET A 365 -18.76 11.27 -18.42
C MET A 365 -18.72 9.75 -18.53
N ASN A 366 -19.54 9.17 -19.39
CA ASN A 366 -19.63 7.72 -19.52
C ASN A 366 -19.75 7.25 -20.98
N THR A 367 -18.84 6.38 -21.38
CA THR A 367 -18.93 5.53 -22.58
C THR A 367 -18.88 4.04 -22.25
N GLY A 368 -18.56 3.67 -21.01
CA GLY A 368 -18.56 2.31 -20.49
C GLY A 368 -19.87 1.91 -19.79
N THR A 369 -19.77 0.98 -18.83
CA THR A 369 -20.87 0.56 -17.93
C THR A 369 -20.84 1.39 -16.65
N PRO A 370 -21.76 2.35 -16.45
CA PRO A 370 -21.77 3.20 -15.26
C PRO A 370 -22.47 2.54 -14.08
N VAL A 371 -22.21 3.05 -12.89
CA VAL A 371 -23.07 2.81 -11.71
C VAL A 371 -24.38 3.59 -11.84
N SER A 372 -25.47 3.04 -11.30
CA SER A 372 -26.76 3.74 -11.21
C SER A 372 -26.69 4.96 -10.29
N ASN A 373 -27.38 6.05 -10.65
CA ASN A 373 -27.53 7.22 -9.77
C ASN A 373 -28.27 6.92 -8.46
N ALA A 374 -29.04 5.82 -8.40
CA ALA A 374 -29.67 5.36 -7.16
C ALA A 374 -28.67 4.84 -6.11
N ASN A 375 -27.41 4.61 -6.50
CA ASN A 375 -26.35 4.19 -5.58
C ASN A 375 -25.68 5.36 -4.84
N GLY A 376 -26.10 6.60 -5.14
CA GLY A 376 -25.81 7.77 -4.31
C GLY A 376 -26.68 7.74 -3.07
N LEU A 377 -26.13 7.24 -1.98
CA LEU A 377 -26.80 7.07 -0.71
C LEU A 377 -26.64 8.33 0.15
N THR A 378 -27.59 8.61 1.02
CA THR A 378 -27.38 9.57 2.12
C THR A 378 -26.37 9.02 3.13
N THR A 379 -25.74 9.88 3.94
CA THR A 379 -24.86 9.43 5.04
C THR A 379 -25.57 8.46 5.98
N ALA A 380 -26.87 8.71 6.24
CA ALA A 380 -27.69 7.82 7.05
C ALA A 380 -27.84 6.42 6.42
N GLN A 381 -28.02 6.32 5.10
CA GLN A 381 -28.09 5.05 4.38
C GLN A 381 -26.73 4.35 4.27
N MET A 382 -25.64 5.10 4.10
CA MET A 382 -24.27 4.54 4.15
C MET A 382 -23.96 3.88 5.50
N SER A 383 -24.64 4.33 6.56
CA SER A 383 -24.56 3.77 7.91
C SER A 383 -25.50 2.58 8.13
N GLN A 384 -26.05 1.96 7.08
CA GLN A 384 -26.98 0.83 7.18
C GLN A 384 -26.55 -0.32 6.27
N PRO A 385 -26.21 -1.51 6.80
CA PRO A 385 -25.80 -2.66 5.99
C PRO A 385 -26.85 -3.04 4.92
N GLY A 386 -28.14 -2.91 5.26
CA GLY A 386 -29.24 -3.20 4.33
C GLY A 386 -29.33 -2.28 3.11
N SER A 387 -28.64 -1.14 3.10
CA SER A 387 -28.55 -0.24 1.95
C SER A 387 -27.40 -0.59 0.99
N LEU A 388 -26.48 -1.46 1.41
CA LEU A 388 -25.24 -1.78 0.69
C LEU A 388 -25.30 -3.22 0.14
N SER A 389 -26.16 -3.42 -0.86
CA SER A 389 -26.33 -4.72 -1.50
C SER A 389 -25.01 -5.24 -2.09
N GLY A 390 -24.69 -6.50 -1.79
CA GLY A 390 -23.47 -7.16 -2.27
C GLY A 390 -22.25 -6.95 -1.37
N TYR A 391 -22.37 -6.25 -0.24
CA TYR A 391 -21.32 -6.15 0.78
C TYR A 391 -21.52 -7.28 1.81
N ASP A 392 -20.43 -7.99 2.14
CA ASP A 392 -20.43 -9.02 3.17
C ASP A 392 -19.98 -8.45 4.53
N PHE A 393 -20.94 -8.28 5.44
CA PHE A 393 -20.76 -7.86 6.83
C PHE A 393 -20.75 -9.03 7.84
N SER A 394 -20.74 -10.27 7.36
CA SER A 394 -20.66 -11.44 8.23
C SER A 394 -19.29 -11.58 8.90
N LEU A 395 -19.18 -12.47 9.89
CA LEU A 395 -17.90 -12.78 10.51
C LEU A 395 -16.92 -13.36 9.47
N GLY A 396 -15.82 -12.65 9.22
CA GLY A 396 -14.85 -13.02 8.17
C GLY A 396 -15.13 -12.36 6.81
N GLY A 397 -16.25 -11.63 6.70
CA GLY A 397 -16.54 -10.75 5.59
C GLY A 397 -15.54 -9.61 5.44
N ALA A 398 -15.61 -8.92 4.31
CA ALA A 398 -14.67 -7.87 3.99
C ALA A 398 -14.94 -6.57 4.74
N TRP A 399 -16.19 -6.35 5.14
CA TRP A 399 -16.67 -5.10 5.70
C TRP A 399 -17.14 -5.28 7.13
N ALA A 400 -16.99 -4.22 7.89
CA ALA A 400 -17.58 -4.07 9.21
C ALA A 400 -18.27 -2.69 9.27
N LEU A 401 -19.29 -2.59 10.13
CA LEU A 401 -19.95 -1.33 10.40
C LEU A 401 -20.04 -1.14 11.93
N PRO A 402 -18.99 -0.58 12.56
CA PRO A 402 -18.98 -0.33 14.00
C PRO A 402 -20.14 0.57 14.43
N VAL A 403 -20.58 0.43 15.68
CA VAL A 403 -21.64 1.28 16.26
C VAL A 403 -21.21 2.75 16.18
N GLY A 404 -22.05 3.57 15.56
CA GLY A 404 -21.81 5.01 15.37
C GLY A 404 -20.99 5.37 14.13
N ALA A 405 -20.55 4.40 13.33
CA ALA A 405 -19.88 4.66 12.05
C ALA A 405 -20.84 5.28 11.04
N THR A 406 -20.35 6.23 10.25
CA THR A 406 -21.13 6.91 9.19
C THR A 406 -21.06 6.19 7.83
N HIS A 407 -20.19 5.19 7.71
CA HIS A 407 -19.98 4.35 6.54
C HIS A 407 -19.27 3.05 6.95
N PRO A 408 -19.24 2.00 6.09
CA PRO A 408 -18.48 0.79 6.35
C PRO A 408 -16.98 1.06 6.51
N VAL A 409 -16.29 0.20 7.24
CA VAL A 409 -14.83 0.11 7.26
C VAL A 409 -14.41 -1.30 6.87
N LEU A 410 -13.18 -1.46 6.41
CA LEU A 410 -12.68 -2.79 6.10
C LEU A 410 -12.44 -3.56 7.39
N ASN A 411 -12.89 -4.82 7.44
CA ASN A 411 -12.84 -5.61 8.67
C ASN A 411 -11.41 -5.76 9.22
N TRP A 412 -10.40 -5.83 8.34
CA TRP A 412 -9.00 -5.92 8.74
C TRP A 412 -8.49 -4.67 9.49
N GLN A 413 -9.17 -3.51 9.38
CA GLN A 413 -8.82 -2.31 10.15
C GLN A 413 -9.14 -2.47 11.64
N LEU A 414 -10.08 -3.36 11.98
CA LEU A 414 -10.56 -3.53 13.34
C LEU A 414 -9.79 -4.60 14.11
N THR A 415 -9.11 -5.51 13.41
CA THR A 415 -8.51 -6.69 14.02
C THR A 415 -7.11 -6.46 14.61
N GLY A 416 -6.59 -5.22 14.57
CA GLY A 416 -5.19 -4.93 14.88
C GLY A 416 -4.25 -5.52 13.82
N GLN A 417 -3.13 -4.83 13.56
CA GLN A 417 -2.04 -5.36 12.73
C GLN A 417 -1.14 -6.28 13.54
#